data_AF-A0A1Q9EZM5-F1
#
_entry.id   AF-A0A1Q9EZM5-F1
#
_cell.length_a   1.000
_cell.length_b   1.000
_cell.length_c   1.000
_cell.angle_alpha   90.00
_cell.angle_beta   90.00
_cell.angle_gamma   90.00
#
_symmetry.space_group_name_H-M   'P 1'
#
loop_
_entity.id
_entity.type
_entity.pdbx_description
1 polymer ?
#
loop_
_entity_poly.entity_id
_entity_poly.type
_entity_poly.pdbx_seq_one_letter_code
_entity_poly.pdbx_strand_id
1 'polypeptide(L)'
;MAFPVQPPATSMSTGLNIHDLWRLLEHLDDEDSSALAWLLLAHIRKLRTSLPAMHMVALVWAYWEHLDRLCQAWVLTQPTEEDMEMVRDIVALYPILQNFTSIPVLAIFIRYNLQASGLSRGLATFVAFGVPWLLSIPFYTGRGLDAIAETGGLATSSVINFLVPSVAALRAWLAMPREKICEI
;
A
#
# COMPACT_ATOMS: atom_id res chain seq x y z
N MET A 1 31.02 -12.55 -27.03
CA MET A 1 29.59 -12.24 -27.01
C MET A 1 28.92 -13.31 -26.16
N ALA A 2 28.82 -13.08 -24.86
CA ALA A 2 28.17 -14.01 -23.94
C ALA A 2 26.72 -13.53 -23.74
N PHE A 3 25.75 -14.40 -23.98
CA PHE A 3 24.35 -14.10 -23.69
C PHE A 3 24.13 -14.09 -22.17
N PRO A 4 23.31 -13.19 -21.62
CA PRO A 4 22.98 -13.21 -20.20
C PRO A 4 22.29 -14.54 -19.88
N VAL A 5 22.86 -15.28 -18.93
CA VAL A 5 22.31 -16.52 -18.40
C VAL A 5 20.97 -16.19 -17.74
N GLN A 6 19.91 -16.81 -18.22
CA GLN A 6 18.57 -16.65 -17.66
C GLN A 6 18.60 -17.10 -16.18
N PRO A 7 18.26 -16.24 -15.22
CA PRO A 7 18.35 -16.60 -13.81
C PRO A 7 17.38 -17.75 -13.49
N PRO A 8 17.72 -18.64 -12.55
CA PRO A 8 16.88 -19.78 -12.19
C PRO A 8 15.52 -19.28 -11.71
N ALA A 9 14.46 -19.99 -12.13
CA ALA A 9 13.08 -19.66 -11.78
C ALA A 9 12.84 -19.85 -10.28
N THR A 10 13.17 -18.84 -9.46
CA THR A 10 12.73 -18.77 -8.08
C THR A 10 11.26 -18.40 -8.06
N SER A 11 10.42 -19.37 -7.66
CA SER A 11 9.01 -19.18 -7.34
C SER A 11 8.87 -18.13 -6.23
N MET A 12 8.78 -16.85 -6.60
CA MET A 12 8.44 -15.78 -5.66
C MET A 12 6.94 -15.82 -5.38
N SER A 13 6.61 -16.12 -4.12
CA SER A 13 5.31 -15.88 -3.52
C SER A 13 4.86 -14.43 -3.82
N THR A 14 3.61 -14.27 -4.26
CA THR A 14 2.99 -13.02 -4.76
C THR A 14 2.84 -11.89 -3.72
N GLY A 15 3.54 -11.96 -2.59
CA GLY A 15 3.46 -11.02 -1.49
C GLY A 15 4.61 -10.02 -1.44
N LEU A 16 5.01 -9.43 -2.58
CA LEU A 16 6.01 -8.35 -2.56
C LEU A 16 5.35 -7.10 -1.97
N ASN A 17 5.79 -6.70 -0.77
CA ASN A 17 5.32 -5.47 -0.14
C ASN A 17 6.04 -4.26 -0.78
N ILE A 18 5.44 -3.06 -0.76
CA ILE A 18 6.08 -1.84 -1.30
C ILE A 18 7.43 -1.57 -0.61
N HIS A 19 7.54 -1.93 0.67
CA HIS A 19 8.79 -1.88 1.43
C HIS A 19 9.87 -2.84 0.88
N ASP A 20 9.47 -4.01 0.36
CA ASP A 20 10.41 -4.94 -0.26
C ASP A 20 10.90 -4.41 -1.62
N LEU A 21 10.01 -3.75 -2.37
CA LEU A 21 10.32 -3.00 -3.60
C LEU A 21 11.34 -1.88 -3.33
N TRP A 22 11.19 -1.15 -2.22
CA TRP A 22 12.13 -0.09 -1.81
C TRP A 22 13.49 -0.66 -1.37
N ARG A 23 13.49 -1.70 -0.54
CA ARG A 23 14.74 -2.41 -0.16
C ARG A 23 15.45 -3.03 -1.36
N LEU A 24 14.67 -3.53 -2.31
CA LEU A 24 15.17 -4.00 -3.60
C LEU A 24 15.83 -2.86 -4.36
N LEU A 25 15.19 -1.69 -4.47
CA LEU A 25 15.75 -0.47 -5.08
C LEU A 25 17.05 -0.01 -4.40
N GLU A 26 17.16 -0.11 -3.07
CA GLU A 26 18.39 0.21 -2.33
C GLU A 26 19.55 -0.76 -2.62
N HIS A 27 19.28 -2.03 -2.97
CA HIS A 27 20.30 -3.03 -3.29
C HIS A 27 20.68 -3.08 -4.78
N LEU A 28 20.07 -2.21 -5.61
CA LEU A 28 20.33 -2.20 -7.05
C LEU A 28 21.63 -1.48 -7.45
N ASP A 29 22.42 -1.02 -6.48
CA ASP A 29 23.79 -0.51 -6.69
C ASP A 29 24.82 -1.65 -6.89
N ASP A 30 24.45 -2.91 -6.59
CA ASP A 30 25.31 -4.09 -6.79
C ASP A 30 25.18 -4.70 -8.21
N GLU A 31 26.27 -5.32 -8.70
CA GLU A 31 26.46 -5.88 -10.06
C GLU A 31 25.36 -6.89 -10.52
N ASP A 32 24.55 -7.44 -9.62
CA ASP A 32 23.46 -8.42 -9.91
C ASP A 32 22.08 -7.78 -10.18
N SER A 33 22.02 -6.45 -10.29
CA SER A 33 20.80 -5.63 -10.45
C SER A 33 19.98 -5.91 -11.71
N SER A 34 20.60 -6.44 -12.78
CA SER A 34 19.93 -6.71 -14.06
C SER A 34 18.91 -7.85 -14.00
N ALA A 35 19.16 -8.89 -13.18
CA ALA A 35 18.24 -10.02 -13.00
C ALA A 35 16.97 -9.59 -12.25
N LEU A 36 17.14 -8.72 -11.24
CA LEU A 36 16.05 -8.15 -10.47
C LEU A 36 15.20 -7.18 -11.31
N ALA A 37 15.83 -6.33 -12.12
CA ALA A 37 15.13 -5.46 -13.06
C ALA A 37 14.24 -6.25 -14.04
N TRP A 38 14.75 -7.39 -14.54
CA TRP A 38 13.99 -8.31 -15.39
C TRP A 38 12.77 -8.90 -14.69
N LEU A 39 12.92 -9.34 -13.44
CA LEU A 39 11.81 -9.87 -12.63
C LEU A 39 10.75 -8.79 -12.37
N LEU A 40 11.19 -7.57 -12.05
CA LEU A 40 10.32 -6.42 -11.86
C LEU A 40 9.50 -6.12 -13.12
N LEU A 41 10.17 -6.07 -14.27
CA LEU A 41 9.55 -5.82 -15.57
C LEU A 41 8.51 -6.89 -15.93
N ALA A 42 8.85 -8.17 -15.71
CA ALA A 42 7.94 -9.27 -15.95
C ALA A 42 6.70 -9.18 -15.05
N HIS A 43 6.88 -8.80 -13.78
CA HIS A 43 5.78 -8.61 -12.84
C HIS A 43 4.89 -7.42 -13.22
N ILE A 44 5.49 -6.27 -13.55
CA ILE A 44 4.81 -5.06 -14.01
C ILE A 44 3.95 -5.35 -15.24
N ARG A 45 4.51 -6.03 -16.24
CA ARG A 45 3.78 -6.41 -17.46
C ARG A 45 2.61 -7.34 -17.17
N LYS A 46 2.82 -8.34 -16.31
CA LYS A 46 1.75 -9.23 -15.86
C LYS A 46 0.64 -8.44 -15.19
N LEU A 47 0.98 -7.54 -14.26
CA LEU A 47 0.01 -6.70 -13.55
C LEU A 47 -0.79 -5.81 -14.51
N ARG A 48 -0.11 -5.19 -15.50
CA ARG A 48 -0.73 -4.39 -16.56
C ARG A 48 -1.76 -5.21 -17.35
N THR A 49 -1.43 -6.45 -17.73
CA THR A 49 -2.36 -7.30 -18.47
C THR A 49 -3.54 -7.80 -17.63
N SER A 50 -3.38 -7.94 -16.32
CA SER A 50 -4.45 -8.39 -15.42
C SER A 50 -5.48 -7.31 -15.08
N LEU A 51 -5.17 -6.02 -15.29
CA LEU A 51 -6.01 -4.90 -14.86
C LEU A 51 -6.34 -3.92 -16.01
N PRO A 52 -7.06 -4.37 -17.06
CA PRO A 52 -7.32 -3.56 -18.25
C PRO A 52 -8.14 -2.29 -17.97
N ALA A 53 -8.94 -2.28 -16.90
CA ALA A 53 -9.72 -1.11 -16.49
C ALA A 53 -8.85 0.09 -16.09
N MET A 54 -7.61 -0.14 -15.63
CA MET A 54 -6.70 0.95 -15.28
C MET A 54 -6.19 1.73 -16.49
N HIS A 55 -6.27 1.18 -17.69
CA HIS A 55 -5.89 1.89 -18.92
C HIS A 55 -6.83 3.06 -19.25
N MET A 56 -8.02 3.11 -18.64
CA MET A 56 -8.98 4.20 -18.83
C MET A 56 -8.57 5.48 -18.09
N VAL A 57 -7.58 5.42 -17.19
CA VAL A 57 -7.07 6.56 -16.44
C VAL A 57 -5.73 7.00 -17.04
N ALA A 58 -5.73 8.12 -17.77
CA ALA A 58 -4.57 8.62 -18.50
C ALA A 58 -3.30 8.77 -17.62
N LEU A 59 -3.48 9.19 -16.37
CA LEU A 59 -2.38 9.33 -15.41
C LEU A 59 -1.73 7.97 -15.07
N VAL A 60 -2.56 6.95 -14.83
CA VAL A 60 -2.09 5.59 -14.53
C VAL A 60 -1.40 4.99 -15.75
N TRP A 61 -1.93 5.23 -16.94
CA TRP A 61 -1.30 4.81 -18.18
C TRP A 61 0.09 5.44 -18.38
N ALA A 62 0.19 6.77 -18.23
CA ALA A 62 1.44 7.50 -18.35
C ALA A 62 2.50 6.98 -17.36
N TYR A 63 2.09 6.70 -16.13
CA TYR A 63 2.94 6.09 -15.11
C TYR A 63 3.45 4.69 -15.53
N TRP A 64 2.57 3.82 -16.03
CA TRP A 64 2.95 2.47 -16.47
C TRP A 64 3.92 2.47 -17.64
N GLU A 65 3.67 3.30 -18.64
CA GLU A 65 4.53 3.43 -19.82
C GLU A 65 5.92 3.96 -19.44
N HIS A 66 6.00 4.73 -18.37
CA HIS A 66 7.24 5.27 -17.85
C HIS A 66 8.04 4.24 -17.05
N LEU A 67 7.38 3.47 -16.19
CA LEU A 67 8.00 2.34 -15.49
C LEU A 67 8.54 1.29 -16.45
N ASP A 68 7.79 0.95 -17.51
CA ASP A 68 8.26 -0.01 -18.51
C ASP A 68 9.50 0.52 -19.26
N ARG A 69 9.55 1.83 -19.56
CA ARG A 69 10.75 2.47 -20.15
C ARG A 69 11.96 2.40 -19.22
N LEU A 70 11.79 2.73 -17.93
CA LEU A 70 12.86 2.66 -16.93
C LEU A 70 13.42 1.25 -16.78
N CYS A 71 12.54 0.26 -16.66
CA CYS A 71 12.95 -1.12 -16.54
C CYS A 71 13.66 -1.62 -17.81
N GLN A 72 13.21 -1.20 -19.00
CA GLN A 72 13.90 -1.52 -20.25
C GLN A 72 15.28 -0.86 -20.34
N ALA A 73 15.39 0.41 -19.94
CA ALA A 73 16.65 1.15 -19.92
C ALA A 73 17.66 0.45 -19.00
N TRP A 74 17.25 0.07 -17.80
CA TRP A 74 18.07 -0.69 -16.84
C TRP A 74 18.49 -2.09 -17.30
N VAL A 75 17.61 -2.78 -18.02
CA VAL A 75 17.89 -4.15 -18.50
C VAL A 75 18.86 -4.14 -19.67
N LEU A 76 18.78 -3.14 -20.56
CA LEU A 76 19.49 -3.11 -21.84
C LEU A 76 20.76 -2.24 -21.79
N THR A 77 20.86 -1.33 -20.84
CA THR A 77 21.91 -0.31 -20.72
C THR A 77 22.18 -0.01 -19.24
N GLN A 78 23.41 0.40 -18.90
CA GLN A 78 23.59 1.00 -17.57
C GLN A 78 22.74 2.28 -17.50
N PRO A 79 21.99 2.51 -16.41
CA PRO A 79 21.14 3.68 -16.28
C PRO A 79 21.93 4.96 -16.50
N THR A 80 21.36 5.86 -17.28
CA THR A 80 21.89 7.22 -17.39
C THR A 80 21.57 8.00 -16.12
N GLU A 81 22.29 9.09 -15.85
CA GLU A 81 21.95 9.97 -14.70
C GLU A 81 20.50 10.49 -14.80
N GLU A 82 20.01 10.77 -16.01
CA GLU A 82 18.64 11.19 -16.27
C GLU A 82 17.62 10.14 -15.81
N ASP A 83 17.90 8.84 -16.05
CA ASP A 83 17.03 7.75 -15.60
C ASP A 83 16.95 7.66 -14.07
N MET A 84 18.07 7.92 -13.38
CA MET A 84 18.14 7.86 -11.92
C MET A 84 17.45 9.05 -11.26
N GLU A 85 17.55 10.25 -11.84
CA GLU A 85 16.79 11.44 -11.39
C GLU A 85 15.29 11.19 -11.51
N MET A 86 14.87 10.61 -12.63
CA MET A 86 13.48 10.27 -12.90
C MET A 86 12.90 9.23 -11.92
N VAL A 87 13.69 8.21 -11.54
CA VAL A 87 13.29 7.26 -10.50
C VAL A 87 13.05 7.97 -9.17
N ARG A 88 13.91 8.93 -8.80
CA ARG A 88 13.75 9.71 -7.55
C ARG A 88 12.46 10.52 -7.57
N ASP A 89 12.14 11.16 -8.70
CA ASP A 89 10.90 11.93 -8.86
C ASP A 89 9.66 11.04 -8.74
N ILE A 90 9.68 9.87 -9.36
CA ILE A 90 8.58 8.89 -9.26
C ILE A 90 8.37 8.45 -7.82
N VAL A 91 9.45 8.10 -7.13
CA VAL A 91 9.42 7.67 -5.73
C VAL A 91 8.88 8.79 -4.84
N ALA A 92 9.27 10.04 -5.07
CA ALA A 92 8.76 11.20 -4.34
C ALA A 92 7.27 11.46 -4.63
N LEU A 93 6.83 11.29 -5.88
CA LEU A 93 5.46 11.56 -6.31
C LEU A 93 4.48 10.44 -5.91
N TYR A 94 4.95 9.19 -5.86
CA TYR A 94 4.13 8.03 -5.54
C TYR A 94 3.30 8.17 -4.25
N PRO A 95 3.88 8.49 -3.07
CA PRO A 95 3.10 8.65 -1.85
C PRO A 95 2.09 9.79 -1.93
N ILE A 96 2.38 10.86 -2.71
CA ILE A 96 1.46 11.97 -2.94
C ILE A 96 0.23 11.47 -3.72
N LEU A 97 0.45 10.73 -4.81
CA LEU A 97 -0.62 10.15 -5.62
C LEU A 97 -1.43 9.10 -4.86
N GLN A 98 -0.75 8.26 -4.06
CA GLN A 98 -1.40 7.29 -3.19
C GLN A 98 -2.30 7.98 -2.16
N ASN A 99 -1.83 9.06 -1.53
CA ASN A 99 -2.64 9.83 -0.59
C ASN A 99 -3.82 10.53 -1.29
N PHE A 100 -3.59 11.12 -2.46
CA PHE A 100 -4.63 11.81 -3.22
C PHE A 100 -5.78 10.87 -3.63
N THR A 101 -5.47 9.61 -3.92
CA THR A 101 -6.48 8.61 -4.28
C THR A 101 -7.15 7.95 -3.07
N SER A 102 -6.39 7.69 -2.00
CA SER A 102 -6.90 6.96 -0.83
C SER A 102 -7.67 7.84 0.16
N ILE A 103 -7.21 9.06 0.44
CA ILE A 103 -7.83 9.95 1.44
C ILE A 103 -9.30 10.23 1.14
N PRO A 104 -9.71 10.61 -0.10
CA PRO A 104 -11.11 10.88 -0.39
C PRO A 104 -11.98 9.63 -0.21
N VAL A 105 -11.50 8.47 -0.64
CA VAL A 105 -12.22 7.20 -0.53
C VAL A 105 -12.43 6.83 0.94
N LEU A 106 -11.38 6.91 1.77
CA LEU A 106 -11.46 6.65 3.20
C LEU A 106 -12.39 7.63 3.91
N ALA A 107 -12.34 8.91 3.57
CA ALA A 107 -13.22 9.92 4.16
C ALA A 107 -14.70 9.67 3.81
N ILE A 108 -14.99 9.20 2.59
CA ILE A 108 -16.35 8.79 2.20
C ILE A 108 -16.82 7.60 3.06
N PHE A 109 -15.99 6.58 3.25
CA PHE A 109 -16.30 5.43 4.10
C PHE A 109 -16.57 5.84 5.55
N ILE A 110 -15.70 6.66 6.14
CA ILE A 110 -15.86 7.16 7.51
C ILE A 110 -17.18 7.94 7.64
N ARG A 111 -17.48 8.82 6.68
CA ARG A 111 -18.73 9.59 6.69
C ARG A 111 -19.96 8.69 6.71
N TYR A 112 -20.00 7.66 5.86
CA TYR A 112 -21.14 6.75 5.80
C TYR A 112 -21.27 5.89 7.06
N ASN A 113 -20.16 5.43 7.62
CA ASN A 113 -20.17 4.69 8.90
C ASN A 113 -20.69 5.55 10.06
N LEU A 114 -20.29 6.82 10.12
CA LEU A 114 -20.78 7.75 11.13
C LEU A 114 -22.28 8.05 10.96
N GLN A 115 -22.76 8.20 9.72
CA GLN A 115 -24.18 8.38 9.44
C GLN A 115 -25.00 7.14 9.84
N ALA A 116 -24.51 5.95 9.53
CA ALA A 116 -25.13 4.69 9.94
C ALA A 116 -25.18 4.54 11.47
N SER A 117 -24.22 5.14 12.19
CA SER A 117 -24.20 5.20 13.66
C SER A 117 -25.14 6.26 14.26
N GLY A 118 -25.92 6.97 13.43
CA GLY A 118 -26.89 7.99 13.85
C GLY A 118 -26.37 9.43 13.84
N LEU A 119 -25.15 9.67 13.35
CA LEU A 119 -24.60 11.03 13.29
C LEU A 119 -25.21 11.84 12.14
N SER A 120 -25.53 13.12 12.38
CA SER A 120 -26.10 13.99 11.34
C SER A 120 -25.12 14.16 10.17
N ARG A 121 -25.67 14.33 8.95
CA ARG A 121 -24.85 14.41 7.71
C ARG A 121 -23.77 15.49 7.77
N GLY A 122 -24.09 16.65 8.34
CA GLY A 122 -23.15 17.76 8.49
C GLY A 122 -22.00 17.40 9.43
N LEU A 123 -22.32 16.91 10.62
CA LEU A 123 -21.30 16.53 11.61
C LEU A 123 -20.46 15.34 11.12
N ALA A 124 -21.06 14.35 10.49
CA ALA A 124 -20.33 13.22 9.89
C ALA A 124 -19.35 13.67 8.80
N THR A 125 -19.71 14.67 8.00
CA THR A 125 -18.81 15.23 6.98
C THR A 125 -17.67 16.02 7.64
N PHE A 126 -17.99 16.84 8.64
CA PHE A 126 -16.97 17.58 9.39
C PHE A 126 -15.99 16.66 10.12
N VAL A 127 -16.48 15.58 10.73
CA VAL A 127 -15.61 14.60 11.39
C VAL A 127 -14.78 13.82 10.38
N ALA A 128 -15.36 13.41 9.25
CA ALA A 128 -14.64 12.61 8.26
C ALA A 128 -13.56 13.40 7.50
N PHE A 129 -13.82 14.68 7.19
CA PHE A 129 -12.91 15.51 6.39
C PHE A 129 -12.19 16.57 7.22
N GLY A 130 -12.91 17.26 8.10
CA GLY A 130 -12.37 18.37 8.89
C GLY A 130 -11.40 17.92 9.98
N VAL A 131 -11.75 16.89 10.75
CA VAL A 131 -10.90 16.44 11.87
C VAL A 131 -9.52 15.98 11.42
N PRO A 132 -9.35 15.12 10.39
CA PRO A 132 -8.02 14.74 9.91
C PRO A 132 -7.18 15.94 9.47
N TRP A 133 -7.78 16.93 8.80
CA TRP A 133 -7.09 18.16 8.38
C TRP A 133 -6.73 19.07 9.55
N LEU A 134 -7.61 19.20 10.54
CA LEU A 134 -7.34 20.01 11.73
C LEU A 134 -6.27 19.37 12.61
N LEU A 135 -6.21 18.04 12.66
CA LEU A 135 -5.15 17.30 13.34
C LEU A 135 -3.85 17.32 12.52
N SER A 136 -3.89 17.30 11.19
CA SER A 136 -2.64 17.30 10.42
C SER A 136 -1.84 18.58 10.64
N ILE A 137 -2.47 19.75 10.81
CA ILE A 137 -1.76 21.04 11.01
C ILE A 137 -0.80 21.04 12.22
N PRO A 138 -1.24 20.77 13.47
CA PRO A 138 -0.35 20.77 14.62
C PRO A 138 0.62 19.58 14.63
N PHE A 139 0.22 18.45 14.03
CA PHE A 139 1.03 17.23 14.01
C PHE A 139 1.89 17.09 12.74
N TYR A 140 1.92 18.11 11.86
CA TYR A 140 2.82 18.16 10.71
C TYR A 140 4.29 18.34 11.09
N THR A 141 4.58 18.59 12.38
CA THR A 141 5.94 18.50 12.88
C THR A 141 6.42 17.06 12.75
N GLY A 142 7.63 16.82 12.22
CA GLY A 142 8.08 15.48 11.81
C GLY A 142 7.97 14.37 12.87
N ARG A 143 7.84 14.69 14.16
CA ARG A 143 7.61 13.72 15.25
C ARG A 143 6.14 13.49 15.62
N GLY A 144 5.25 14.43 15.31
CA GLY A 144 3.84 14.37 15.68
C GLY A 144 3.09 13.33 14.85
N LEU A 145 3.37 13.28 13.55
CA LEU A 145 2.81 12.28 12.65
C LEU A 145 3.21 10.86 13.06
N ASP A 146 4.50 10.66 13.36
CA ASP A 146 5.04 9.37 13.81
C ASP A 146 4.34 8.90 15.09
N ALA A 147 4.20 9.79 16.07
CA ALA A 147 3.52 9.46 17.33
C ALA A 147 2.04 9.08 17.13
N ILE A 148 1.32 9.76 16.22
CA ILE A 148 -0.06 9.41 15.88
C ILE A 148 -0.13 8.08 15.14
N ALA A 149 0.76 7.85 14.17
CA ALA A 149 0.78 6.63 13.39
C ALA A 149 1.10 5.41 14.27
N GLU A 150 2.09 5.55 15.15
CA GLU A 150 2.49 4.50 16.09
C GLU A 150 1.40 4.24 17.13
N THR A 151 0.95 5.28 17.84
CA THR A 151 -0.02 5.13 18.93
C THR A 151 -1.40 4.72 18.39
N GLY A 152 -1.85 5.37 17.31
CA GLY A 152 -3.13 5.07 16.66
C GLY A 152 -3.12 3.70 16.02
N GLY A 153 -2.05 3.35 15.28
CA GLY A 153 -1.88 2.04 14.68
C GLY A 153 -1.87 0.92 15.74
N LEU A 154 -1.11 1.10 16.82
CA LEU A 154 -1.03 0.14 17.91
C LEU A 154 -2.38 -0.03 18.61
N ALA A 155 -3.07 1.08 18.93
CA ALA A 155 -4.37 1.04 19.59
C ALA A 155 -5.43 0.36 18.71
N THR A 156 -5.55 0.77 17.44
CA THR A 156 -6.51 0.19 16.50
C THR A 156 -6.21 -1.28 16.23
N SER A 157 -4.94 -1.64 15.99
CA SER A 157 -4.52 -3.02 15.80
C SER A 157 -4.84 -3.88 17.03
N SER A 158 -4.59 -3.35 18.23
CA SER A 158 -4.87 -4.08 19.48
C SER A 158 -6.36 -4.35 19.67
N VAL A 159 -7.21 -3.35 19.39
CA VAL A 159 -8.67 -3.50 19.49
C VAL A 159 -9.19 -4.50 18.45
N ILE A 160 -8.80 -4.37 17.19
CA ILE A 160 -9.31 -5.19 16.10
C ILE A 160 -8.82 -6.64 16.22
N ASN A 161 -7.54 -6.85 16.55
CA ASN A 161 -6.94 -8.18 16.51
C ASN A 161 -7.12 -8.96 17.81
N PHE A 162 -7.16 -8.30 18.97
CA PHE A 162 -7.29 -8.98 20.26
C PHE A 162 -8.66 -8.76 20.89
N LEU A 163 -9.10 -7.52 21.03
CA LEU A 163 -10.30 -7.24 21.82
C LEU A 163 -11.58 -7.72 21.12
N VAL A 164 -11.75 -7.42 19.83
CA VAL A 164 -12.96 -7.77 19.08
C VAL A 164 -13.16 -9.30 19.01
N PRO A 165 -12.17 -10.12 18.61
CA PRO A 165 -12.33 -11.57 18.58
C PRO A 165 -12.58 -12.17 19.96
N SER A 166 -11.87 -11.70 21.00
CA SER A 166 -12.05 -12.21 22.37
C SER A 166 -13.45 -11.91 22.91
N VAL A 167 -13.97 -10.69 22.71
CA VAL A 167 -15.32 -10.33 23.14
C VAL A 167 -16.38 -11.11 22.34
N ALA A 168 -16.18 -11.25 21.04
CA ALA A 168 -17.08 -12.04 20.19
C ALA A 168 -17.10 -13.51 20.61
N ALA A 169 -15.94 -14.12 20.87
CA ALA A 169 -15.81 -15.49 21.33
C ALA A 169 -16.44 -15.69 22.71
N LEU A 170 -16.21 -14.77 23.65
CA LEU A 170 -16.83 -14.82 24.97
C LEU A 170 -18.35 -14.72 24.88
N ARG A 171 -18.88 -13.81 24.06
CA ARG A 171 -20.34 -13.70 23.84
C ARG A 171 -20.92 -14.95 23.20
N ALA A 172 -20.24 -15.50 22.21
CA ALA A 172 -20.64 -16.75 21.59
C ALA A 172 -20.67 -17.89 22.61
N TRP A 173 -19.63 -18.00 23.45
CA TRP A 173 -19.56 -19.00 24.52
C TRP A 173 -20.68 -18.85 25.55
N LEU A 174 -20.97 -17.63 25.99
CA LEU A 174 -22.08 -17.36 26.93
C LEU A 174 -23.46 -17.62 26.33
N ALA A 175 -23.61 -17.51 25.00
CA ALA A 175 -24.84 -17.80 24.29
C ALA A 175 -25.04 -19.31 24.01
N MET A 176 -24.02 -20.15 24.20
CA MET A 176 -24.15 -21.59 23.96
C MET A 176 -25.01 -22.27 25.04
N PRO A 177 -25.98 -23.12 24.66
CA PRO A 177 -26.72 -23.94 25.61
C PRO A 177 -25.78 -24.88 26.36
N ARG A 178 -25.94 -24.97 27.69
CA ARG A 178 -25.05 -25.77 28.56
C ARG A 178 -24.97 -27.25 28.17
N GLU A 179 -26.00 -27.77 27.50
CA GLU A 179 -26.09 -29.16 27.04
C GLU A 179 -24.98 -29.53 26.05
N LYS A 180 -24.53 -28.57 25.22
CA LYS A 180 -23.46 -28.77 24.24
C LYS A 180 -22.05 -28.63 24.81
N ILE A 181 -21.92 -28.17 26.05
CA ILE A 181 -20.61 -27.96 26.69
C ILE A 181 -20.04 -29.29 27.22
N CYS A 182 -20.89 -30.28 27.51
CA CYS A 182 -20.47 -31.57 28.06
C CYS A 182 -20.02 -32.60 26.99
N GLU A 183 -20.17 -32.31 25.70
CA GLU A 183 -19.79 -33.20 24.60
C GLU A 183 -18.39 -32.92 24.03
N ILE A 184 -17.69 -31.91 24.55
CA ILE A 184 -16.33 -31.50 24.13
C ILE A 184 -15.34 -31.88 25.23
#